data_AF-A0A0A9EG19-F1
#
_entry.id   AF-A0A0A9EG19-F1
#
_cell.length_a   1.000
_cell.length_b   1.000
_cell.length_c   1.000
_cell.angle_alpha   90.00
_cell.angle_beta   90.00
_cell.angle_gamma   90.00
#
_symmetry.space_group_name_H-M   'P 1'
#
loop_
_entity.id
_entity.type
_entity.pdbx_description
1 polymer ?
#
loop_
_entity_poly.entity_id
_entity_poly.type
_entity_poly.pdbx_seq_one_letter_code
_entity_poly.pdbx_strand_id
1 'polypeptide(L)'
;MLPIFSACCVETITRWENSMPSEGSYEIDVWPKFQNITGDVISRTAFGSSYQEGMRIFHLQGEPAERLIQSIQTIFIPGYWFLPTKNNRRMREIDREVRKILRGIIGKREKAIKIGETINDDLLGLLLEPNMRNQMGMQI
;
A
#
# COMPACT_ATOMS: atom_id res chain seq x y z
N MET A 1 5.02 12.94 -7.72
CA MET A 1 5.67 12.26 -6.57
C MET A 1 6.17 13.24 -5.52
N LEU A 2 7.11 14.16 -5.83
CA LEU A 2 7.67 15.14 -4.87
C LEU A 2 6.64 15.93 -4.02
N PRO A 3 5.54 16.49 -4.58
CA PRO A 3 4.57 17.22 -3.76
C PRO A 3 3.84 16.32 -2.77
N ILE A 4 3.53 15.08 -3.14
CA ILE A 4 2.89 14.10 -2.24
C ILE A 4 3.85 13.71 -1.12
N PHE A 5 5.14 13.50 -1.45
CA PHE A 5 6.17 13.20 -0.46
C PHE A 5 6.30 14.32 0.57
N SER A 6 6.44 15.57 0.10
CA SER A 6 6.51 16.75 0.97
C SER A 6 5.28 16.87 1.88
N ALA A 7 4.08 16.72 1.32
CA ALA A 7 2.84 16.77 2.10
C ALA A 7 2.78 15.68 3.19
N CYS A 8 3.21 14.45 2.88
CA CYS A 8 3.26 13.37 3.88
C CYS A 8 4.27 13.66 5.01
N CYS A 9 5.43 14.23 4.67
CA CYS A 9 6.43 14.64 5.66
C CYS A 9 5.89 15.73 6.58
N VAL A 10 5.28 16.79 6.03
CA VAL A 10 4.68 17.88 6.81
C VAL A 10 3.59 17.35 7.73
N GLU A 11 2.65 16.56 7.21
CA GLU A 11 1.57 15.96 8.00
C GLU A 11 2.10 15.10 9.16
N THR A 12 3.19 14.37 8.92
CA THR A 12 3.80 13.53 9.95
C THR A 12 4.50 14.35 11.04
N ILE A 13 5.26 15.38 10.65
CA ILE A 13 5.90 16.29 11.60
C ILE A 13 4.83 16.98 12.46
N THR A 14 3.77 17.51 11.83
CA THR A 14 2.66 18.13 12.56
C THR A 14 1.97 17.16 13.52
N ARG A 15 1.80 15.89 13.13
CA ARG A 15 1.27 14.85 14.05
C ARG A 15 2.20 14.62 15.23
N TRP A 16 3.51 14.66 15.04
CA TRP A 16 4.48 14.50 16.12
C TRP A 16 4.45 15.70 17.06
N GLU A 17 4.49 16.91 16.53
CA GLU A 17 4.39 18.16 17.30
C GLU A 17 3.12 18.19 18.15
N ASN A 18 1.97 17.80 17.59
CA ASN A 18 0.69 17.74 18.30
C ASN A 18 0.64 16.63 19.38
N SER A 19 1.53 15.65 19.32
CA SER A 19 1.62 14.57 20.31
C SER A 19 2.59 14.88 21.45
N MET A 20 3.37 15.97 21.33
CA MET A 20 4.37 16.37 22.32
C MET A 20 3.72 17.21 23.44
N PRO A 21 4.25 17.11 24.68
CA PRO A 21 3.92 18.06 25.73
C PRO A 21 4.35 19.49 25.36
N SER A 22 3.61 20.50 25.86
CA SER A 22 3.90 21.92 25.60
C SER A 22 5.18 22.43 26.26
N GLU A 23 5.73 21.71 27.24
CA GLU A 23 6.98 22.05 27.93
C GLU A 23 7.87 20.81 28.10
N GLY A 24 9.18 20.99 27.92
CA GLY A 24 10.19 19.94 28.09
C GLY A 24 10.70 19.33 26.78
N SER A 25 11.45 18.23 26.91
CA SER A 25 11.90 17.41 25.78
C SER A 25 11.07 16.12 25.69
N TYR A 26 10.85 15.63 24.48
CA TYR A 26 10.09 14.41 24.21
C TYR A 26 10.90 13.49 23.29
N GLU A 27 11.16 12.27 23.76
CA GLU A 27 11.87 11.26 22.99
C GLU A 27 10.89 10.49 22.10
N ILE A 28 11.23 10.35 20.81
CA ILE A 28 10.42 9.64 19.82
C ILE A 28 11.24 8.51 19.21
N ASP A 29 10.74 7.29 19.34
CA ASP A 29 11.18 6.17 18.50
C ASP A 29 10.77 6.44 17.05
N VAL A 30 11.71 6.80 16.18
CA VAL A 30 11.45 7.20 14.79
C VAL A 30 11.07 6.01 13.89
N TRP A 31 11.51 4.80 14.24
CA TRP A 31 11.41 3.63 13.34
C TRP A 31 9.99 3.33 12.84
N PRO A 32 8.98 3.11 13.70
CA PRO A 32 7.62 2.85 13.24
C PRO A 32 7.00 4.06 12.53
N LYS A 33 7.46 5.28 12.81
CA LYS A 33 6.93 6.48 12.15
C LYS A 33 7.51 6.63 10.75
N PHE A 34 8.77 6.25 10.53
CA PHE A 34 9.36 6.18 9.20
C PHE A 34 8.66 5.13 8.32
N GLN A 35 8.33 3.97 8.90
CA GLN A 35 7.50 2.97 8.21
C GLN A 35 6.13 3.52 7.84
N ASN A 36 5.47 4.25 8.74
CA ASN A 36 4.19 4.90 8.46
C ASN A 36 4.28 5.94 7.34
N ILE A 37 5.27 6.84 7.37
CA ILE A 37 5.50 7.83 6.30
C ILE A 37 5.68 7.14 4.95
N THR A 38 6.50 6.07 4.93
CA THR A 38 6.75 5.31 3.71
C THR A 38 5.46 4.71 3.15
N GLY A 39 4.64 4.12 4.03
CA GLY A 39 3.34 3.60 3.64
C GLY A 39 2.39 4.68 3.14
N ASP A 40 2.35 5.86 3.79
CA ASP A 40 1.50 6.98 3.37
C ASP A 40 1.88 7.47 1.97
N VAL A 41 3.19 7.65 1.74
CA VAL A 41 3.72 8.06 0.42
C VAL A 41 3.37 7.03 -0.64
N ILE A 42 3.68 5.75 -0.42
CA ILE A 42 3.39 4.69 -1.40
C ILE A 42 1.88 4.61 -1.65
N SER A 43 1.07 4.70 -0.60
CA SER A 43 -0.37 4.52 -0.73
C SER A 43 -1.03 5.69 -1.46
N ARG A 44 -0.65 6.93 -1.16
CA ARG A 44 -1.16 8.13 -1.84
C ARG A 44 -0.70 8.20 -3.29
N THR A 45 0.53 7.78 -3.56
CA THR A 45 1.08 7.80 -4.93
C THR A 45 0.55 6.65 -5.79
N ALA A 46 0.38 5.46 -5.23
CA ALA A 46 -0.06 4.30 -5.97
C ALA A 46 -1.58 4.21 -6.13
N PHE A 47 -2.35 4.64 -5.12
CA PHE A 47 -3.79 4.43 -5.05
C PHE A 47 -4.61 5.73 -4.97
N GLY A 48 -3.96 6.90 -4.89
CA GLY A 48 -4.62 8.21 -4.90
C GLY A 48 -5.74 8.32 -3.88
N SER A 49 -6.98 8.48 -4.35
CA SER A 49 -8.18 8.58 -3.50
C SER A 49 -8.46 7.33 -2.65
N SER A 50 -7.89 6.17 -3.01
CA SER A 50 -7.99 4.91 -2.25
C SER A 50 -6.75 4.63 -1.39
N TYR A 51 -6.05 5.69 -0.95
CA TYR A 51 -4.82 5.55 -0.16
C TYR A 51 -5.04 4.84 1.17
N GLN A 52 -6.22 4.91 1.78
CA GLN A 52 -6.49 4.23 3.05
C GLN A 52 -6.48 2.70 2.88
N GLU A 53 -7.11 2.21 1.80
CA GLU A 53 -7.01 0.80 1.42
C GLU A 53 -5.57 0.42 1.03
N GLY A 54 -4.86 1.31 0.34
CA GLY A 54 -3.43 1.17 0.04
C GLY A 54 -2.58 1.02 1.31
N MET A 55 -2.86 1.82 2.34
CA MET A 55 -2.14 1.80 3.60
C MET A 55 -2.37 0.48 4.34
N ARG A 56 -3.58 -0.06 4.24
CA ARG A 56 -3.87 -1.39 4.77
C ARG A 56 -3.10 -2.50 4.04
N ILE A 57 -2.94 -2.40 2.71
CA ILE A 57 -2.10 -3.32 1.95
C ILE A 57 -0.64 -3.22 2.42
N PHE A 58 -0.12 -2.00 2.60
CA PHE A 58 1.25 -1.77 3.08
C PHE A 58 1.50 -2.43 4.45
N HIS A 59 0.61 -2.22 5.42
CA HIS A 59 0.70 -2.88 6.73
C HIS A 59 0.62 -4.40 6.63
N LEU A 60 -0.30 -4.93 5.82
CA LEU A 60 -0.42 -6.36 5.58
C LEU A 60 0.84 -6.95 4.93
N GLN A 61 1.56 -6.19 4.12
CA GLN A 61 2.83 -6.59 3.50
C GLN A 61 4.05 -6.45 4.43
N GLY A 62 3.95 -5.65 5.50
CA GLY A 62 4.97 -5.58 6.55
C GLY A 62 5.15 -6.91 7.30
N GLU A 63 4.06 -7.62 7.60
CA GLU A 63 4.13 -8.89 8.34
C GLU A 63 4.80 -10.05 7.53
N PRO A 64 4.64 -10.15 6.20
CA PRO A 64 5.45 -11.00 5.33
C PRO A 64 6.91 -10.60 5.25
N ALA A 65 7.25 -9.30 5.24
CA ALA A 65 8.60 -8.83 4.95
C ALA A 65 9.63 -9.36 5.96
N GLU A 66 9.31 -9.30 7.25
CA GLU A 66 10.17 -9.85 8.31
C GLU A 66 10.38 -11.37 8.17
N ARG A 67 9.32 -12.11 7.82
CA ARG A 67 9.37 -13.56 7.64
C ARG A 67 10.03 -13.98 6.33
N LEU A 68 9.91 -13.17 5.28
CA LEU A 68 10.63 -13.31 4.01
C LEU A 68 12.12 -13.15 4.25
N ILE A 69 12.55 -12.15 5.01
CA ILE A 69 13.96 -11.96 5.38
C ILE A 69 14.50 -13.19 6.11
N GLN A 70 13.78 -13.71 7.10
CA GLN A 70 14.15 -14.95 7.80
C GLN A 70 14.18 -16.18 6.87
N SER A 71 13.25 -16.25 5.90
CA SER A 71 13.17 -17.34 4.93
C SER A 71 14.29 -17.28 3.88
N ILE A 72 14.78 -16.08 3.53
CA ILE A 72 15.93 -15.86 2.66
C ILE A 72 17.23 -16.23 3.38
N GLN A 73 17.30 -15.99 4.69
CA GLN A 73 18.44 -16.36 5.53
C GLN A 73 18.52 -17.85 5.86
N THR A 74 17.47 -18.62 5.56
CA THR A 74 17.44 -20.08 5.74
C THR A 74 17.63 -20.78 4.39
N ILE A 75 18.16 -22.01 4.40
CA ILE A 75 18.42 -22.79 3.18
C ILE A 75 17.13 -22.85 2.34
N PHE A 76 17.17 -22.29 1.13
CA PHE A 76 16.05 -22.33 0.20
C PHE A 76 15.78 -23.79 -0.22
N ILE A 77 14.70 -24.38 0.30
CA ILE A 77 14.22 -25.69 -0.10
C ILE A 77 13.14 -25.49 -1.18
N PRO A 78 13.37 -25.91 -2.44
CA PRO A 78 12.35 -25.88 -3.47
C PRO A 78 11.06 -26.56 -3.01
N GLY A 79 9.92 -25.92 -3.23
CA GLY A 79 8.61 -26.46 -2.85
C GLY A 79 8.19 -26.24 -1.38
N TYR A 80 9.07 -25.70 -0.53
CA TYR A 80 8.76 -25.43 0.88
C TYR A 80 7.52 -24.55 1.06
N TRP A 81 7.27 -23.61 0.13
CA TRP A 81 6.11 -22.71 0.08
C TRP A 81 4.76 -23.43 -0.07
N PHE A 82 4.75 -24.66 -0.60
CA PHE A 82 3.53 -25.45 -0.75
C PHE A 82 3.18 -26.24 0.51
N LEU A 83 4.13 -26.45 1.41
CA LEU A 83 3.92 -27.21 2.64
C LEU A 83 2.90 -26.51 3.56
N PRO A 84 2.08 -27.25 4.33
CA PRO A 84 1.04 -26.68 5.17
C PRO A 84 1.57 -26.13 6.51
N THR A 85 2.71 -25.42 6.51
CA THR A 85 3.32 -24.80 7.71
C THR A 85 2.49 -23.60 8.20
N LYS A 86 2.65 -23.22 9.47
CA LYS A 86 1.99 -22.03 10.03
C LYS A 86 2.33 -20.76 9.23
N ASN A 87 3.60 -20.59 8.85
CA ASN A 87 4.06 -19.46 8.05
C ASN A 87 3.40 -19.44 6.66
N ASN A 88 3.36 -20.57 5.95
CA ASN A 88 2.74 -20.62 4.63
C ASN A 88 1.23 -20.38 4.69
N ARG A 89 0.54 -20.87 5.74
CA ARG A 89 -0.88 -20.57 5.95
C ARG A 89 -1.12 -19.08 6.14
N ARG A 90 -0.35 -18.44 7.02
CA ARG A 90 -0.46 -17.00 7.27
C ARG A 90 -0.13 -16.16 6.04
N MET A 91 0.90 -16.55 5.28
CA MET A 91 1.24 -15.92 4.01
C MET A 91 0.08 -16.00 3.00
N ARG A 92 -0.58 -17.16 2.89
CA ARG A 92 -1.77 -17.34 2.03
C ARG A 92 -2.99 -16.54 2.51
N GLU A 93 -3.17 -16.35 3.81
CA GLU A 93 -4.24 -15.50 4.35
C GLU A 93 -4.00 -14.03 4.00
N ILE A 94 -2.79 -13.53 4.23
CA ILE A 94 -2.39 -12.17 3.90
C ILE A 94 -2.56 -11.91 2.40
N ASP A 95 -2.08 -12.82 1.57
CA ASP A 95 -2.27 -12.73 0.12
C ASP A 95 -3.75 -12.71 -0.28
N ARG A 96 -4.60 -13.52 0.35
CA ARG A 96 -6.06 -13.48 0.13
C ARG A 96 -6.66 -12.13 0.52
N GLU A 97 -6.25 -11.56 1.64
CA GLU A 97 -6.70 -10.25 2.09
C GLU A 97 -6.25 -9.13 1.14
N VAL A 98 -4.97 -9.11 0.76
CA VAL A 98 -4.41 -8.14 -0.19
C VAL A 98 -5.16 -8.21 -1.53
N ARG A 99 -5.37 -9.41 -2.07
CA ARG A 99 -6.15 -9.60 -3.31
C ARG A 99 -7.59 -9.10 -3.16
N LYS A 100 -8.24 -9.33 -2.02
CA LYS A 100 -9.60 -8.85 -1.75
C LYS A 100 -9.65 -7.32 -1.76
N ILE A 101 -8.70 -6.66 -1.09
CA ILE A 101 -8.63 -5.20 -1.05
C ILE A 101 -8.38 -4.64 -2.44
N LEU A 102 -7.39 -5.16 -3.16
CA LEU A 102 -7.05 -4.73 -4.53
C LEU A 102 -8.25 -4.85 -5.48
N ARG A 103 -8.96 -5.99 -5.47
CA ARG A 103 -10.18 -6.18 -6.26
C ARG A 103 -11.27 -5.17 -5.89
N GLY A 104 -11.38 -4.83 -4.61
CA GLY A 104 -12.29 -3.78 -4.14
C GLY A 104 -11.96 -2.41 -4.73
N ILE A 105 -10.68 -2.00 -4.69
CA ILE A 105 -10.23 -0.71 -5.25
C ILE A 105 -10.46 -0.67 -6.76
N ILE A 106 -10.06 -1.73 -7.48
CA ILE A 106 -10.25 -1.84 -8.94
C ILE A 106 -11.73 -1.75 -9.28
N GLY A 107 -12.58 -2.52 -8.61
CA GLY A 107 -14.03 -2.50 -8.86
C GLY A 107 -14.69 -1.15 -8.56
N LYS A 108 -14.20 -0.38 -7.58
CA LYS A 108 -14.65 1.00 -7.34
C LYS A 108 -14.31 1.90 -8.54
N ARG A 109 -13.08 1.81 -9.05
CA ARG A 109 -12.61 2.61 -10.19
C ARG A 109 -13.35 2.28 -11.48
N GLU A 110 -13.53 0.99 -11.77
CA GLU A 110 -14.27 0.56 -12.96
C GLU A 110 -15.70 1.12 -12.96
N LYS A 111 -16.35 1.23 -11.80
CA LYS A 111 -17.69 1.84 -11.67
C LYS A 111 -17.68 3.35 -11.85
N ALA A 112 -16.75 4.04 -11.20
CA ALA A 112 -16.57 5.49 -11.33
C ALA A 112 -16.40 5.91 -12.80
N ILE A 113 -15.51 5.20 -13.51
CA ILE A 113 -15.23 5.44 -14.93
C ILE A 113 -16.44 5.20 -15.81
N LYS A 114 -17.25 4.16 -15.54
CA LYS A 114 -18.51 3.92 -16.28
C LYS A 114 -19.53 5.04 -16.13
N ILE A 115 -19.45 5.80 -15.03
CA ILE A 115 -20.32 6.95 -14.76
C ILE A 115 -19.72 8.26 -15.31
N GLY A 116 -18.54 8.19 -15.94
CA GLY A 116 -17.87 9.33 -16.58
C GLY A 116 -16.92 10.10 -15.65
N GLU A 117 -16.58 9.55 -14.49
CA GLU A 117 -15.54 10.14 -13.64
C GLU A 117 -14.16 9.99 -14.30
N THR A 118 -13.32 11.01 -14.13
CA THR A 118 -11.96 11.01 -14.66
C THR A 118 -11.09 9.98 -13.97
N ILE A 119 -10.25 9.28 -14.75
CA ILE A 119 -9.23 8.40 -14.20
C ILE A 119 -8.20 9.28 -13.47
N ASN A 120 -7.95 8.98 -12.20
CA ASN A 120 -6.89 9.64 -11.44
C ASN A 120 -5.51 9.24 -12.00
N ASP A 121 -4.59 10.19 -12.10
CA ASP A 121 -3.20 9.99 -12.59
C ASP A 121 -2.28 9.26 -11.58
N ASP A 122 -2.85 8.44 -10.70
CA ASP A 122 -2.07 7.56 -9.82
C ASP A 122 -1.68 6.26 -10.53
N LEU A 123 -0.72 5.53 -9.96
CA LEU A 123 -0.19 4.32 -10.59
C LEU A 123 -1.28 3.31 -10.95
N LEU A 124 -2.26 3.08 -10.08
CA LEU A 124 -3.36 2.17 -10.36
C LEU A 124 -4.23 2.68 -11.52
N GLY A 125 -4.51 3.98 -11.59
CA GLY A 125 -5.21 4.59 -12.71
C GLY A 125 -4.48 4.37 -14.04
N LEU A 126 -3.17 4.64 -14.07
CA LEU A 126 -2.32 4.43 -15.25
C LEU A 126 -2.28 2.97 -15.70
N LEU A 127 -2.31 2.02 -14.76
CA LEU A 127 -2.34 0.58 -15.08
C LEU A 127 -3.71 0.10 -15.59
N LEU A 128 -4.79 0.76 -15.20
CA LEU A 128 -6.14 0.42 -15.65
C LEU A 128 -6.48 1.04 -17.01
N GLU A 129 -5.91 2.20 -17.32
CA GLU A 129 -6.23 2.99 -18.51
C GLU A 129 -6.16 2.20 -19.84
N PRO A 130 -5.11 1.41 -20.15
CA PRO A 130 -5.04 0.68 -21.43
C PRO A 130 -6.14 -0.37 -21.59
N ASN A 131 -6.47 -1.09 -20.51
CA ASN A 131 -7.51 -2.11 -20.53
C ASN A 131 -8.90 -1.49 -20.74
N MET A 132 -9.11 -0.26 -20.25
CA MET A 132 -10.39 0.42 -20.34
C MET A 132 -10.59 1.13 -21.68
N ARG A 133 -9.54 1.73 -22.28
CA ARG A 133 -9.60 2.27 -23.65
C ARG A 133 -9.98 1.18 -24.68
N ASN A 134 -9.43 -0.01 -24.51
CA ASN A 134 -9.78 -1.19 -25.32
C ASN A 134 -11.25 -1.60 -25.15
N GLN A 135 -11.81 -1.53 -23.94
CA GLN A 135 -13.23 -1.82 -23.69
C GLN A 135 -14.18 -0.74 -24.25
N MET A 136 -13.72 0.51 -24.33
CA MET A 136 -14.49 1.64 -24.88
C MET A 136 -14.33 1.81 -26.40
N GLY A 137 -13.54 0.96 -27.06
CA GLY A 137 -13.37 1.00 -28.52
C GLY A 137 -12.57 2.20 -29.04
N MET A 138 -11.81 2.89 -28.18
CA MET A 138 -10.98 4.03 -28.57
C MET A 138 -9.56 3.52 -28.91
N GLN A 139 -9.22 3.49 -30.20
CA GLN A 139 -7.86 3.16 -30.66
C GLN A 139 -6.92 4.37 -30.61
N ILE A 140 -5.61 4.08 -30.54
CA ILE A 140 -4.49 5.05 -30.47
C ILE A 140 -4.37 5.82 -31.79
#